data_AF-A0A819QPL6-F1
#
_entry.id   AF-A0A819QPL6-F1
#
_cell.length_a   1.000
_cell.length_b   1.000
_cell.length_c   1.000
_cell.angle_alpha   90.00
_cell.angle_beta   90.00
_cell.angle_gamma   90.00
#
_symmetry.space_group_name_H-M   'P 1'
#
loop_
_entity.id
_entity.type
_entity.pdbx_description
1 polymer ?
#
loop_
_entity_poly.entity_id
_entity_poly.type
_entity_poly.pdbx_seq_one_letter_code
_entity_poly.pdbx_strand_id
1 'polypeptide(L)' 'MHLDALSNEEMDPLFEAVTQATEEAILNAMIAAKTMEGIHGNKIYAIPHERIREILKKYNRLQNNE' A
#
# COMPACT_ATOMS: atom_id res chain seq x y z
N MET A 1 4.21 -35.23 -20.53
CA MET A 1 4.06 -34.15 -19.53
C MET A 1 3.93 -32.86 -20.33
N HIS A 2 2.77 -32.22 -20.34
CA HIS A 2 2.60 -30.90 -20.96
C HIS A 2 2.93 -29.86 -19.90
N LEU A 3 3.84 -28.94 -20.20
CA LEU A 3 4.17 -27.82 -19.33
C LEU A 3 3.46 -26.59 -19.90
N ASP A 4 2.51 -26.06 -19.14
CA ASP A 4 1.86 -24.80 -19.47
C ASP A 4 2.63 -23.68 -18.76
N ALA A 5 3.16 -22.75 -19.55
CA ALA A 5 3.89 -21.58 -19.08
C ALA A 5 3.56 -20.39 -19.99
N LEU A 6 3.53 -19.20 -19.39
CA LEU A 6 3.45 -17.96 -20.15
C LEU A 6 4.77 -17.72 -20.86
N SER A 7 4.69 -17.15 -22.06
CA SER A 7 5.87 -16.64 -22.73
C SER A 7 6.39 -15.39 -22.01
N ASN A 8 7.68 -15.08 -22.17
CA ASN A 8 8.28 -13.94 -21.50
C ASN A 8 7.60 -12.61 -21.89
N GLU A 9 7.13 -12.48 -23.13
CA GLU A 9 6.45 -11.29 -23.65
C GLU A 9 5.07 -11.07 -22.99
N GLU A 10 4.46 -12.12 -22.45
CA GLU A 10 3.16 -12.05 -21.76
C GLU A 10 3.31 -11.80 -20.25
N MET A 11 4.54 -11.73 -19.72
CA MET A 11 4.78 -11.56 -18.28
C MET A 11 4.66 -10.11 -17.81
N ASP A 12 4.83 -9.12 -18.69
CA ASP A 12 4.86 -7.70 -18.32
C ASP A 12 3.62 -7.27 -17.49
N PRO A 13 2.37 -7.64 -17.87
CA PRO A 13 1.20 -7.33 -17.05
C PRO A 13 1.23 -7.96 -15.66
N LEU A 14 1.84 -9.14 -15.52
CA LEU A 14 1.97 -9.82 -14.23
C LEU A 14 2.98 -9.11 -13.34
N PHE A 15 4.11 -8.66 -13.89
CA PHE A 15 5.11 -7.90 -13.16
C PHE A 15 4.56 -6.55 -12.68
N GLU A 16 3.80 -5.86 -13.54
CA GLU A 16 3.12 -4.63 -13.15
C GLU A 16 2.09 -4.89 -12.06
N ALA A 17 1.25 -5.91 -12.23
CA ALA A 17 0.22 -6.25 -11.25
C ALA A 17 0.79 -6.60 -9.88
N VAL A 18 1.87 -7.39 -9.83
CA VAL A 18 2.54 -7.74 -8.56
C VAL A 18 3.17 -6.52 -7.92
N THR A 19 3.75 -5.60 -8.71
CA THR A 19 4.30 -4.35 -8.20
C THR A 19 3.20 -3.50 -7.54
N GLN A 20 2.09 -3.26 -8.25
CA GLN A 20 0.95 -2.50 -7.72
C GLN A 20 0.34 -3.17 -6.48
N ALA A 21 0.13 -4.50 -6.53
CA ALA A 21 -0.42 -5.24 -5.40
C ALA A 21 0.48 -5.17 -4.16
N THR A 22 1.80 -5.20 -4.35
CA THR A 22 2.77 -5.11 -3.25
C THR A 22 2.81 -3.70 -2.66
N GLU A 23 2.81 -2.67 -3.50
CA GLU A 23 2.72 -1.27 -3.07
C GLU A 23 1.46 -1.06 -2.22
N GLU A 24 0.31 -1.50 -2.72
CA GLU A 24 -0.97 -1.29 -2.04
C GLU A 24 -1.09 -2.12 -0.77
N ALA A 25 -0.48 -3.32 -0.71
CA ALA A 25 -0.44 -4.13 0.51
C ALA A 25 0.32 -3.43 1.65
N ILE A 26 1.45 -2.78 1.34
CA ILE A 26 2.23 -2.01 2.32
C ILE A 26 1.41 -0.80 2.81
N LEU A 27 0.81 -0.05 1.89
CA LEU A 27 -0.04 1.10 2.23
C LEU A 27 -1.23 0.68 3.10
N ASN A 28 -1.93 -0.38 2.72
CA ASN A 28 -3.06 -0.92 3.48
C ASN A 28 -2.66 -1.36 4.90
N ALA A 29 -1.49 -2.01 5.06
CA ALA A 29 -1.00 -2.40 6.38
C ALA A 29 -0.77 -1.17 7.29
N MET A 30 -0.19 -0.09 6.76
CA MET A 30 0.03 1.14 7.51
C MET A 30 -1.27 1.86 7.86
N ILE A 31 -2.22 1.91 6.92
CA ILE A 31 -3.53 2.56 7.12
C ILE A 31 -4.39 1.79 8.14
N ALA A 32 -4.39 0.45 8.08
CA ALA A 32 -5.17 -0.39 8.97
C ALA A 32 -4.56 -0.54 10.38
N ALA A 33 -3.26 -0.26 10.54
CA ALA A 33 -2.57 -0.36 11.82
C ALA A 33 -3.19 0.53 12.89
N LYS A 34 -3.18 0.06 14.13
CA LYS A 34 -3.65 0.80 15.31
C LYS A 34 -2.47 1.16 16.20
N THR A 35 -2.57 2.32 16.86
CA THR A 35 -1.61 2.69 17.91
C THR A 35 -1.57 1.61 18.97
N MET A 36 -0.38 1.15 19.32
CA MET A 36 -0.19 0.09 20.30
C MET A 36 0.99 0.38 21.22
N GLU A 37 0.95 -0.25 22.39
CA GLU A 37 2.04 -0.26 23.36
C GLU A 37 2.64 -1.67 23.37
N GLY A 38 3.95 -1.75 23.14
CA GLY A 38 4.73 -2.98 23.15
C GLY A 38 5.53 -3.16 24.44
N ILE A 39 6.49 -4.08 24.39
CA ILE A 39 7.36 -4.37 25.54
C ILE A 39 8.14 -3.11 25.97
N HIS A 40 8.45 -3.03 27.27
CA HIS A 40 9.21 -1.94 27.87
C HIS A 40 8.58 -0.54 27.70
N GLY A 41 7.25 -0.45 27.55
CA GLY A 41 6.54 0.82 27.40
C GLY A 41 6.75 1.50 26.05
N ASN A 42 7.26 0.77 25.04
CA ASN A 42 7.41 1.28 23.69
C ASN A 42 6.05 1.55 23.07
N LYS A 43 5.77 2.80 22.70
CA LYS A 43 4.51 3.18 22.06
C LYS A 43 4.73 3.46 20.59
N ILE A 44 4.01 2.73 19.74
CA ILE A 44 4.03 2.90 18.29
C ILE A 44 2.67 3.45 17.87
N TYR A 45 2.69 4.60 17.22
CA TYR A 45 1.48 5.28 16.77
C TYR A 45 1.07 4.79 15.38
N ALA A 46 -0.23 4.62 15.18
CA ALA A 46 -0.80 4.49 13.84
C ALA A 46 -0.51 5.74 13.03
N ILE A 47 -0.46 5.59 11.71
CA ILE A 47 -0.26 6.72 10.82
C ILE A 47 -1.45 7.70 10.94
N PRO A 48 -1.22 9.02 11.09
CA PRO A 48 -2.30 9.97 11.34
C PRO A 48 -3.08 10.29 10.05
N HIS A 49 -4.22 9.62 9.85
CA HIS A 49 -5.01 9.68 8.60
C HIS A 49 -5.35 11.11 8.15
N GLU A 50 -5.79 11.98 9.06
CA GLU A 50 -6.17 13.36 8.69
C GLU A 50 -4.98 14.17 8.19
N ARG A 51 -3.81 14.01 8.81
CA ARG A 51 -2.58 14.69 8.37
C ARG A 51 -2.10 14.17 7.02
N ILE A 52 -2.30 12.89 6.72
CA ILE A 52 -2.05 12.35 5.37
C ILE A 52 -2.97 13.03 4.36
N ARG A 53 -4.28 13.13 4.63
CA ARG A 53 -5.23 13.80 3.74
C ARG A 53 -4.83 15.26 3.47
N GLU A 54 -4.41 15.99 4.51
CA GLU A 54 -3.90 17.37 4.36
C GLU A 54 -2.68 17.44 3.43
N ILE A 55 -1.72 16.52 3.58
CA ILE A 55 -0.53 16.45 2.73
C ILE A 55 -0.93 16.12 1.29
N LEU A 56 -1.80 15.13 1.09
CA LEU A 56 -2.26 14.75 -0.26
C LEU A 56 -3.01 15.91 -0.94
N LYS A 57 -3.85 16.67 -0.20
CA LYS A 57 -4.49 17.90 -0.70
C LYS A 57 -3.46 18.95 -1.08
N LYS A 58 -2.46 19.20 -0.23
CA LYS A 58 -1.38 20.18 -0.47
C LYS A 58 -0.64 19.91 -1.79
N TYR A 59 -0.46 18.65 -2.16
CA TYR A 59 0.21 18.24 -3.40
C TYR A 59 -0.77 17.90 -4.55
N ASN A 60 -2.05 18.25 -4.44
CA ASN A 60 -3.08 17.97 -5.45
C ASN A 60 -3.17 16.48 -5.83
N ARG A 61 -2.95 15.58 -4.86
CA ARG A 61 -3.04 14.13 -5.00
C ARG A 61 -4.31 13.52 -4.40
N LEU A 62 -5.15 14.34 -3.77
CA LEU A 62 -6.46 13.93 -3.27
C LEU A 62 -7.54 14.59 -4.14
N GLN A 63 -8.29 13.79 -4.89
CA GLN A 63 -9.48 14.27 -5.61
C GLN A 63 -10.68 14.23 -4.66
N ASN A 64 -11.46 15.31 -4.60
CA ASN A 64 -12.74 15.33 -3.92
C ASN A 64 -13.77 14.75 -4.89
N ASN A 65 -13.94 13.43 -4.89
CA ASN A 65 -15.05 12.81 -5.60
C ASN A 65 -16.23 12.74 -4.63
N GLU A 66 -17.34 13.37 -5.01
CA GLU A 66 -18.63 13.34 -4.32
C GLU A 66 -19.26 11.94 -4.34
#